data_AF-V2Y0H7-F1
#
_entry.id   AF-V2Y0H7-F1
#
_cell.length_a   1.000
_cell.length_b   1.000
_cell.length_c   1.000
_cell.angle_alpha   90.00
_cell.angle_beta   90.00
_cell.angle_gamma   90.00
#
_symmetry.space_group_name_H-M   'P 1'
#
loop_
_entity.id
_entity.type
_entity.pdbx_description
1 polymer ?
#
loop_
_entity_poly.entity_id
_entity_poly.type
_entity_poly.pdbx_seq_one_letter_code
_entity_poly.pdbx_strand_id
1 'polypeptide(L)'
;MIKGYERSKIDVKRYEIPFILLSVNLCARYEEIDRFEDSIHLTDKVIKNLISCKRGDELGFLVEEKTYTTDRMTGNNAKSIEKYRQSYQLFELMKAGENEKAPLKRAYKEWYGEDIN
;
A
#
# COMPACT_ATOMS: atom_id res chain seq x y z
N MET A 1 13.83 -9.75 -36.70
CA MET A 1 14.05 -9.39 -35.28
C MET A 1 12.76 -8.86 -34.63
N ILE A 2 11.60 -9.55 -34.82
CA ILE A 2 10.27 -9.02 -34.44
C ILE A 2 9.52 -9.94 -33.45
N LYS A 3 10.06 -11.11 -33.09
CA LYS A 3 9.45 -12.00 -32.08
C LYS A 3 9.92 -11.72 -30.63
N GLY A 4 11.03 -11.00 -30.45
CA GLY A 4 11.52 -10.62 -29.12
C GLY A 4 10.77 -9.43 -28.52
N TYR A 5 10.24 -8.53 -29.36
CA TYR A 5 9.56 -7.32 -28.89
C TYR A 5 8.12 -7.60 -28.41
N GLU A 6 7.45 -8.64 -28.92
CA GLU A 6 6.16 -9.10 -28.37
C GLU A 6 6.31 -9.81 -27.02
N ARG A 7 7.50 -10.33 -26.70
CA ARG A 7 7.82 -10.84 -25.34
C ARG A 7 8.01 -9.72 -24.32
N SER A 8 8.35 -8.50 -24.75
CA SER A 8 8.59 -7.34 -23.86
C SER A 8 7.40 -7.05 -22.94
N LYS A 9 6.15 -7.05 -23.45
CA LYS A 9 4.97 -6.78 -22.61
C LYS A 9 4.63 -7.91 -21.63
N ILE A 10 4.95 -9.15 -21.99
CA ILE A 10 4.70 -10.31 -21.14
C ILE A 10 5.79 -10.40 -20.07
N ASP A 11 7.06 -10.22 -20.44
CA ASP A 11 8.19 -10.20 -19.52
C ASP A 11 8.08 -9.04 -18.53
N VAL A 12 7.72 -7.83 -18.99
CA VAL A 12 7.46 -6.67 -18.12
C VAL A 12 6.35 -6.98 -17.11
N LYS A 13 5.20 -7.51 -17.54
CA LYS A 13 4.14 -7.98 -16.64
C LYS A 13 4.58 -9.08 -15.67
N ARG A 14 5.50 -9.95 -16.10
CA ARG A 14 6.01 -11.08 -15.30
C ARG A 14 6.97 -10.64 -14.20
N TYR A 15 7.75 -9.59 -14.43
CA TYR A 15 8.61 -8.98 -13.40
C TYR A 15 7.87 -7.97 -12.51
N GLU A 16 6.74 -7.40 -12.98
CA GLU A 16 5.91 -6.47 -12.20
C GLU A 16 5.34 -7.12 -10.94
N ILE A 17 4.83 -8.36 -11.00
CA ILE A 17 4.26 -9.04 -9.82
C ILE A 17 5.33 -9.23 -8.72
N PRO A 18 6.50 -9.84 -9.01
CA PRO A 18 7.59 -9.92 -8.03
C PRO A 18 8.06 -8.56 -7.52
N PHE A 19 8.14 -7.54 -8.38
CA PHE A 19 8.56 -6.20 -7.99
C PHE A 19 7.60 -5.55 -6.99
N ILE A 20 6.29 -5.66 -7.24
CA ILE A 20 5.26 -5.12 -6.35
C ILE A 20 5.31 -5.83 -5.00
N LEU A 21 5.34 -7.16 -5.01
CA LEU A 21 5.41 -7.96 -3.78
C LEU A 21 6.68 -7.64 -2.98
N LEU A 22 7.84 -7.52 -3.65
CA LEU A 22 9.10 -7.17 -3.00
C LEU A 22 9.02 -5.77 -2.40
N SER A 23 8.46 -4.81 -3.13
CA SER A 23 8.40 -3.41 -2.69
C SER A 23 7.45 -3.24 -1.50
N VAL A 24 6.29 -3.90 -1.52
CA VAL A 24 5.34 -3.96 -0.39
C VAL A 24 6.03 -4.46 0.87
N ASN A 25 6.74 -5.59 0.79
CA ASN A 25 7.49 -6.13 1.91
C ASN A 25 8.61 -5.18 2.38
N LEU A 26 9.28 -4.50 1.44
CA LEU A 26 10.38 -3.60 1.76
C LEU A 26 9.90 -2.31 2.45
N CYS A 27 8.70 -1.82 2.12
CA CYS A 27 8.07 -0.71 2.83
C CYS A 27 7.87 -1.06 4.32
N ALA A 28 7.24 -2.20 4.60
CA ALA A 28 7.04 -2.68 5.96
C ALA A 28 8.38 -2.88 6.70
N ARG A 29 9.39 -3.46 6.05
CA ARG A 29 10.73 -3.62 6.66
C ARG A 29 11.42 -2.30 6.98
N TYR A 30 11.27 -1.29 6.14
CA TYR A 30 11.84 0.04 6.42
C TYR A 30 11.13 0.74 7.57
N GLU A 31 9.81 0.55 7.68
CA GLU A 31 9.05 1.01 8.84
C GLU A 31 9.50 0.32 10.14
N GLU A 32 9.69 -1.01 10.12
CA GLU A 32 10.12 -1.80 11.29
C GLU A 32 11.49 -1.38 11.85
N ILE A 33 12.39 -0.88 11.01
CA ILE A 33 13.74 -0.42 11.40
C ILE A 33 13.85 1.10 11.53
N ASP A 34 12.71 1.78 11.70
CA ASP A 34 12.57 3.23 11.89
C ASP A 34 13.13 4.09 10.74
N ARG A 35 13.30 3.52 9.54
CA ARG A 35 13.65 4.25 8.31
C ARG A 35 12.39 4.81 7.64
N PHE A 36 11.67 5.65 8.38
CA PHE A 36 10.36 6.16 7.99
C PHE A 36 10.37 6.92 6.66
N GLU A 37 11.34 7.81 6.45
CA GLU A 37 11.45 8.58 5.21
C GLU A 37 11.66 7.67 3.98
N ASP A 38 12.49 6.64 4.12
CA ASP A 38 12.74 5.67 3.06
C ASP A 38 11.49 4.82 2.76
N SER A 39 10.76 4.41 3.81
CA SER A 39 9.49 3.69 3.66
C SER A 39 8.46 4.55 2.92
N ILE A 40 8.28 5.82 3.32
CA ILE A 40 7.35 6.75 2.67
C ILE A 40 7.75 6.99 1.21
N HIS A 41 9.04 7.24 0.96
CA HIS A 41 9.55 7.49 -0.39
C HIS A 41 9.35 6.28 -1.31
N LEU A 42 9.65 5.07 -0.82
CA LEU A 42 9.44 3.83 -1.55
C LEU A 42 7.95 3.63 -1.83
N THR A 43 7.10 3.80 -0.82
CA THR A 43 5.64 3.65 -0.95
C THR A 43 5.08 4.57 -2.04
N ASP A 44 5.49 5.84 -2.08
CA ASP A 44 5.08 6.78 -3.13
C ASP A 44 5.53 6.34 -4.53
N LYS A 45 6.72 5.75 -4.64
CA LYS A 45 7.23 5.20 -5.91
C LYS A 45 6.41 3.99 -6.35
N VAL A 46 6.04 3.11 -5.44
CA VAL A 46 5.23 1.91 -5.73
C VAL A 46 3.82 2.31 -6.15
N ILE A 47 3.18 3.24 -5.43
CA ILE A 47 1.85 3.76 -5.79
C ILE A 47 1.86 4.34 -7.22
N LYS A 48 2.86 5.19 -7.55
CA LYS A 48 3.00 5.73 -8.90
C LYS A 48 3.16 4.64 -9.96
N ASN A 49 3.96 3.61 -9.65
CA ASN A 49 4.17 2.48 -10.55
C ASN A 49 2.86 1.70 -10.78
N LEU A 50 2.15 1.34 -9.71
CA LEU A 50 0.87 0.63 -9.78
C LEU A 50 -0.16 1.37 -10.63
N ILE A 51 -0.32 2.68 -10.40
CA ILE A 51 -1.22 3.52 -11.20
C ILE A 51 -0.81 3.49 -12.67
N SER A 52 0.49 3.59 -12.99
CA SER A 52 0.98 3.53 -14.37
C SER A 52 0.73 2.18 -15.03
N CYS A 53 0.79 1.09 -14.26
CA CYS A 53 0.48 -0.27 -14.68
C CYS A 53 -1.04 -0.56 -14.68
N LYS A 54 -1.88 0.42 -14.31
CA LYS A 54 -3.34 0.25 -14.13
C LYS A 54 -3.69 -0.89 -13.17
N ARG A 55 -2.87 -1.06 -12.14
CA ARG A 55 -3.05 -2.01 -11.04
C ARG A 55 -3.44 -1.26 -9.79
N GLY A 56 -4.39 -1.82 -9.06
CA GLY A 56 -4.97 -1.17 -7.90
C GLY A 56 -5.07 -2.06 -6.67
N ASP A 57 -4.81 -3.36 -6.84
CA ASP A 57 -4.92 -4.41 -5.83
C ASP A 57 -4.20 -4.09 -4.53
N GLU A 58 -3.03 -3.45 -4.61
CA GLU A 58 -2.21 -3.10 -3.44
C GLU A 58 -2.38 -1.64 -2.96
N LEU A 59 -3.25 -0.84 -3.60
CA LEU A 59 -3.34 0.60 -3.29
C LEU A 59 -3.91 0.87 -1.89
N GLY A 60 -4.88 0.07 -1.43
CA GLY A 60 -5.43 0.19 -0.08
C GLY A 60 -4.33 0.01 0.98
N PHE A 61 -3.58 -1.08 0.86
CA PHE A 61 -2.46 -1.41 1.73
C PHE A 61 -1.37 -0.32 1.71
N LEU A 62 -0.94 0.14 0.53
CA LEU A 62 0.13 1.14 0.46
C LEU A 62 -0.28 2.50 1.03
N VAL A 63 -1.55 2.90 0.91
CA VAL A 63 -2.06 4.13 1.54
C VAL A 63 -2.12 3.97 3.06
N GLU A 64 -2.52 2.79 3.56
CA GLU A 64 -2.47 2.46 4.99
C GLU A 64 -1.04 2.53 5.53
N GLU A 65 -0.10 1.81 4.92
CA GLU A 65 1.31 1.76 5.33
C GLU A 65 1.94 3.15 5.38
N LYS A 66 1.71 3.98 4.35
CA LYS A 66 2.20 5.36 4.34
C LYS A 66 1.64 6.18 5.50
N THR A 67 0.34 6.02 5.76
CA THR A 67 -0.35 6.75 6.83
C THR A 67 0.20 6.32 8.19
N TYR A 68 0.29 5.01 8.43
CA TYR A 68 0.83 4.43 9.65
C TYR A 68 2.29 4.84 9.90
N THR A 69 3.13 4.76 8.87
CA THR A 69 4.54 5.19 8.94
C THR A 69 4.64 6.68 9.28
N THR A 70 3.77 7.52 8.71
CA THR A 70 3.75 8.97 9.01
C THR A 70 3.30 9.24 10.44
N ASP A 71 2.29 8.51 10.92
CA ASP A 71 1.78 8.61 12.29
C ASP A 71 2.86 8.22 13.29
N ARG A 72 3.60 7.14 13.02
CA ARG A 72 4.74 6.72 13.83
C ARG A 72 5.87 7.74 13.83
N MET A 73 6.23 8.26 12.66
CA MET A 73 7.28 9.27 12.53
C MET A 73 6.95 10.57 13.30
N THR A 74 5.67 10.96 13.32
CA THR A 74 5.21 12.20 13.99
C THR A 74 4.74 11.98 15.43
N GLY A 75 4.52 10.73 15.84
CA GLY A 75 3.92 10.37 17.12
C GLY A 75 2.46 10.82 17.27
N ASN A 76 1.77 11.17 16.18
CA ASN A 76 0.43 11.74 16.23
C ASN A 76 -0.44 11.26 15.06
N ASN A 77 -1.50 10.50 15.37
CA ASN A 77 -2.45 9.95 14.42
C ASN A 77 -3.80 10.69 14.37
N ALA A 78 -3.97 11.80 15.10
CA ALA A 78 -5.26 12.48 15.24
C ALA A 78 -5.82 13.03 13.92
N LYS A 79 -4.95 13.33 12.95
CA LYS A 79 -5.33 13.84 11.62
C LYS A 79 -5.44 12.76 10.55
N SER A 80 -5.19 11.50 10.92
CA SER A 80 -5.05 10.39 9.98
C SER A 80 -6.32 9.56 9.81
N ILE A 81 -7.36 9.87 10.58
CA ILE A 81 -8.71 9.25 10.51
C ILE A 81 -9.20 9.15 9.07
N GLU A 82 -9.20 10.27 8.34
CA GLU A 82 -9.69 10.32 6.95
C GLU A 82 -8.78 9.55 5.99
N LYS A 83 -7.48 9.42 6.30
CA LYS A 83 -6.54 8.66 5.48
C LYS A 83 -6.74 7.16 5.63
N TYR A 84 -7.00 6.68 6.84
CA TYR A 84 -7.40 5.28 7.06
C TYR A 84 -8.74 4.97 6.39
N ARG A 85 -9.73 5.88 6.46
CA ARG A 85 -10.99 5.73 5.70
C ARG A 85 -10.75 5.64 4.19
N GLN A 86 -9.89 6.49 3.64
CA GLN A 86 -9.51 6.43 2.21
C GLN A 86 -8.87 5.10 1.84
N SER A 87 -7.97 4.58 2.67
CA SER A 87 -7.38 3.25 2.48
C SER A 87 -8.46 2.16 2.48
N TYR A 88 -9.39 2.20 3.45
CA TYR A 88 -10.49 1.25 3.54
C TYR A 88 -11.38 1.26 2.30
N GLN A 89 -11.72 2.44 1.80
CA GLN A 89 -12.50 2.61 0.56
C GLN A 89 -11.76 2.04 -0.66
N LEU A 90 -10.43 2.13 -0.70
CA LEU A 90 -9.63 1.50 -1.76
C LEU A 90 -9.68 -0.03 -1.66
N PHE A 91 -9.61 -0.61 -0.46
CA PHE A 91 -9.82 -2.04 -0.26
C PHE A 91 -11.20 -2.49 -0.76
N GLU A 92 -12.27 -1.75 -0.42
CA GLU A 92 -13.63 -2.04 -0.90
C GLU A 92 -13.73 -1.93 -2.43
N LEU A 93 -13.19 -0.87 -3.03
CA LEU A 93 -13.20 -0.65 -4.47
C LEU A 93 -12.50 -1.79 -5.24
N MET A 94 -11.41 -2.31 -4.66
CA MET A 94 -10.65 -3.42 -5.23
C MET A 94 -11.22 -4.79 -4.89
N LYS A 95 -12.33 -4.84 -4.12
CA LYS A 95 -12.98 -6.06 -3.65
C LYS A 95 -12.04 -6.97 -2.86
N ALA A 96 -11.18 -6.36 -2.05
CA ALA A 96 -10.29 -7.08 -1.14
C ALA A 96 -11.10 -7.93 -0.15
N GLY A 97 -10.54 -9.08 0.24
CA GLY A 97 -11.17 -9.99 1.17
C GLY A 97 -11.28 -9.40 2.57
N GLU A 98 -12.21 -9.93 3.38
CA GLU A 98 -12.35 -9.50 4.78
C GLU A 98 -11.06 -9.70 5.59
N ASN A 99 -10.27 -10.73 5.27
CA ASN A 99 -8.99 -10.98 5.92
C ASN A 99 -7.95 -9.87 5.66
N GLU A 100 -7.98 -9.26 4.48
CA GLU A 100 -7.09 -8.16 4.11
C GLU A 100 -7.50 -6.87 4.81
N LYS A 101 -8.81 -6.66 5.01
CA LYS A 101 -9.38 -5.49 5.70
C LYS A 101 -9.35 -5.59 7.22
N ALA A 102 -9.32 -6.80 7.78
CA ALA A 102 -9.43 -7.04 9.21
C ALA A 102 -8.34 -6.37 10.08
N PRO A 103 -7.06 -6.31 9.66
CA PRO A 103 -6.03 -5.56 10.40
C PRO A 103 -6.41 -4.09 10.55
N LEU A 104 -6.72 -3.41 9.43
CA LEU A 104 -7.12 -2.01 9.41
C LEU A 104 -8.37 -1.75 10.27
N LYS A 105 -9.42 -2.58 10.15
CA LYS A 105 -10.64 -2.47 10.96
C LYS A 105 -10.34 -2.51 12.47
N ARG A 106 -9.49 -3.47 12.88
CA ARG A 106 -9.13 -3.63 14.31
C ARG A 106 -8.31 -2.46 14.81
N ALA A 107 -7.27 -2.07 14.07
CA ALA A 107 -6.39 -0.97 14.44
C ALA A 107 -7.16 0.36 14.52
N TYR A 108 -8.02 0.63 13.53
CA TYR A 108 -8.86 1.83 13.51
C TYR A 108 -9.79 1.91 14.72
N LYS A 109 -10.46 0.80 15.07
CA LYS A 109 -11.32 0.73 16.26
C LYS A 109 -10.55 0.94 17.55
N GLU A 110 -9.36 0.39 17.65
CA GLU A 110 -8.48 0.57 18.82
C GLU A 110 -8.02 2.02 18.96
N TRP A 111 -7.61 2.67 17.86
CA TRP A 111 -7.07 4.03 17.89
C TRP A 111 -8.15 5.11 18.04
N TYR A 112 -9.34 4.89 17.49
CA TYR A 112 -10.36 5.94 17.37
C TYR A 112 -11.68 5.60 18.06
N GLY A 113 -11.88 4.37 18.53
CA GLY A 113 -13.11 3.95 19.22
C GLY A 113 -14.33 3.80 18.31
N GLU A 114 -14.15 3.91 17.00
CA GLU A 114 -15.20 3.84 15.98
C GLU A 114 -14.97 2.67 15.02
N ASP A 115 -16.05 2.12 14.45
CA ASP A 115 -15.91 1.18 13.34
C ASP A 115 -15.66 1.94 12.03
N ILE A 116 -14.72 1.43 11.22
CA ILE A 116 -14.43 1.98 9.90
C ILE A 116 -15.50 1.52 8.91
N ASN A 117 -16.17 2.48 8.28
CA ASN A 117 -17.25 2.27 7.31
C ASN A 117 -16.88 2.87 5.95
#